data_AF-A0A915NP42-F1
#
_entry.id   AF-A0A915NP42-F1
#
_cell.length_a   1.000
_cell.length_b   1.000
_cell.length_c   1.000
_cell.angle_alpha   90.00
_cell.angle_beta   90.00
_cell.angle_gamma   90.00
#
_symmetry.space_group_name_H-M   'P 1'
#
loop_
_entity.id
_entity.type
_entity.pdbx_description
1 polymer ?
#
loop_
_entity_poly.entity_id
_entity_poly.type
_entity_poly.pdbx_seq_one_letter_code
_entity_poly.pdbx_strand_id
1 'polypeptide(L)'
;MNARILAGSNVVLILCGSFNPPTYLHLRMFERAKDFLQQECKCNVLDGIISPVSDHFKSKKPSLAPSIHRLRMSQLATSSSDWIRADGWECQRKEGWTRTLEVLKYHNMQMLNRYSNLQKLRLILLCGADLVDSFTRKDPTSSTGRLWSIEHLKQILTQYGLIIIERRGATANKTLKSEDLEFLHSLLDNVAIIEEDTFPNEISSTKLRIAVRAGRSIRYCTPDSVVEYILENKLYTNDWEQQQLNDLMKNNSNEVIQNNKTNNNSVKNTYFWKNMRPLTDEETEKFFKKLSNYIGDNIKLLLEREDGEYVFRLHKDRVYYCSEKLMRQAACIGRKQLGSFGTCLGKFTKGGSFFLHITALDYLAPYALAKIWLKPQAEQQFLYGNNIVKSGVGRMRETVWQPEGNTYGERFAKAGISPYEFADLPLGFGVAAKGTVSCKKADPTALVVLHQSDLGEYIRNEEGLI
;
A
#
# COMPACT_ATOMS: atom_id res chain seq x y z
N MET A 1 31.33 2.08 6.91
CA MET A 1 31.59 2.31 8.33
C MET A 1 33.08 2.13 8.45
N ASN A 2 33.80 3.06 9.06
CA ASN A 2 35.25 2.96 9.05
C ASN A 2 35.65 1.70 9.83
N ALA A 3 36.20 0.70 9.13
CA ALA A 3 36.62 -0.58 9.72
C ALA A 3 37.58 -0.38 10.90
N ARG A 4 38.33 0.74 10.93
CA ARG A 4 39.19 1.10 12.07
C ARG A 4 38.43 1.48 13.33
N ILE A 5 37.23 2.04 13.21
CA ILE A 5 36.39 2.43 14.37
C ILE A 5 35.80 1.20 15.05
N LEU A 6 35.43 0.19 14.27
CA LEU A 6 34.85 -1.04 14.81
C LEU A 6 35.88 -2.09 15.25
N ALA A 7 37.13 -1.99 14.78
CA ALA A 7 38.16 -3.00 15.03
C ALA A 7 38.25 -3.45 16.50
N GLY A 8 38.10 -4.76 16.72
CA GLY A 8 38.15 -5.38 18.05
C GLY A 8 36.94 -5.09 18.95
N SER A 9 35.84 -4.56 18.40
CA SER A 9 34.60 -4.34 19.15
C SER A 9 33.76 -5.60 19.23
N ASN A 10 32.97 -5.68 20.31
CA ASN A 10 31.90 -6.66 20.45
C ASN A 10 30.61 -6.06 19.86
N VAL A 11 29.96 -6.75 18.93
CA VAL A 11 28.86 -6.20 18.16
C VAL A 11 27.59 -7.02 18.36
N VAL A 12 26.47 -6.33 18.57
CA VAL A 12 25.12 -6.88 18.47
C VAL A 12 24.44 -6.23 17.27
N LEU A 13 23.84 -7.05 16.42
CA LEU A 13 23.06 -6.59 15.27
C LEU A 13 21.58 -6.57 15.64
N ILE A 14 20.87 -5.53 15.23
CA ILE A 14 19.41 -5.47 15.37
C ILE A 14 18.76 -5.08 14.04
N LEU A 15 17.77 -5.86 13.61
CA LEU A 15 16.95 -5.63 12.43
C LEU A 15 15.52 -5.33 12.87
N CYS A 16 15.12 -4.07 12.75
CA CYS A 16 13.74 -3.64 12.98
C CYS A 16 12.93 -3.74 11.69
N GLY A 17 11.69 -4.22 11.77
CA GLY A 17 10.88 -4.37 10.57
C GLY A 17 9.50 -4.97 10.79
N SER A 18 8.71 -5.10 9.72
CA SER A 18 7.38 -5.71 9.84
C SER A 18 7.45 -7.23 10.03
N PHE A 19 8.34 -7.92 9.31
CA PHE A 19 8.39 -9.40 9.24
C PHE A 19 7.00 -10.01 8.97
N ASN A 20 6.41 -9.66 7.83
CA ASN A 20 5.02 -9.95 7.51
C ASN A 20 4.84 -10.76 6.21
N PRO A 21 5.29 -12.02 6.15
CA PRO A 21 6.02 -12.79 7.16
C PRO A 21 7.56 -12.61 7.06
N PRO A 22 8.37 -13.11 8.02
CA PRO A 22 9.82 -13.25 7.82
C PRO A 22 10.14 -14.17 6.63
N THR A 23 11.31 -13.95 6.03
CA THR A 23 11.81 -14.68 4.84
C THR A 23 13.29 -14.98 5.00
N TYR A 24 13.83 -15.89 4.18
CA TYR A 24 15.28 -16.14 4.16
C TYR A 24 16.12 -14.92 3.82
N LEU A 25 15.56 -13.91 3.13
CA LEU A 25 16.25 -12.64 2.89
C LEU A 25 16.63 -11.95 4.22
N HIS A 26 15.71 -11.93 5.19
CA HIS A 26 15.95 -11.29 6.49
C HIS A 26 17.07 -12.01 7.26
N LEU A 27 17.08 -13.34 7.24
CA LEU A 27 18.12 -14.14 7.89
C LEU A 27 19.47 -13.99 7.17
N ARG A 28 19.45 -13.97 5.83
CA ARG A 28 20.67 -13.81 5.03
C ARG A 28 21.34 -12.45 5.27
N MET A 29 20.56 -11.39 5.51
CA MET A 29 21.12 -10.08 5.86
C MET A 29 21.96 -10.13 7.13
N PHE A 30 21.56 -10.91 8.14
CA PHE A 30 22.34 -11.11 9.35
C PHE A 30 23.66 -11.82 9.06
N GLU A 31 23.61 -12.94 8.33
CA GLU A 31 24.81 -13.71 7.98
C GLU A 31 25.79 -12.86 7.17
N ARG A 32 25.30 -12.11 6.17
CA ARG A 32 26.15 -11.23 5.35
C ARG A 32 26.79 -10.11 6.16
N ALA A 33 26.05 -9.51 7.08
CA ALA A 33 26.56 -8.47 7.98
C ALA A 33 27.59 -9.03 8.96
N LYS A 34 27.35 -10.24 9.48
CA LYS A 34 28.26 -10.94 10.38
C LYS A 34 29.59 -11.27 9.69
N ASP A 35 29.54 -11.80 8.47
CA ASP A 35 30.73 -12.05 7.65
C ASP A 35 31.59 -10.79 7.50
N PHE A 36 30.98 -9.67 7.08
CA PHE A 36 31.65 -8.38 6.95
C PHE A 36 32.30 -7.94 8.28
N LEU A 37 31.56 -8.01 9.38
CA LEU A 37 32.03 -7.57 10.69
C LEU A 37 33.22 -8.43 11.19
N GLN A 38 33.15 -9.74 11.03
CA GLN A 38 34.20 -10.65 11.52
C GLN A 38 35.43 -10.64 10.60
N GLN A 39 35.23 -10.70 9.30
CA GLN A 39 36.31 -10.88 8.33
C GLN A 39 37.01 -9.56 8.01
N GLU A 40 36.26 -8.50 7.74
CA GLU A 40 36.79 -7.21 7.30
C GLU A 40 37.05 -6.26 8.48
N CYS A 41 36.12 -6.21 9.44
CA CYS A 41 36.22 -5.29 10.58
C CYS A 41 36.88 -5.92 11.82
N LYS A 42 37.24 -7.21 11.81
CA LYS A 42 37.84 -7.92 12.97
C LYS A 42 37.03 -7.73 14.28
N CYS A 43 35.72 -7.73 14.16
CA CYS A 43 34.78 -7.62 15.27
C CYS A 43 34.35 -9.00 15.76
N ASN A 44 33.87 -9.06 17.00
CA ASN A 44 33.21 -10.24 17.55
C ASN A 44 31.69 -10.02 17.56
N VAL A 45 30.95 -10.75 16.74
CA VAL A 45 29.48 -10.63 16.66
C VAL A 45 28.84 -11.58 17.69
N LEU A 46 28.15 -11.01 18.67
CA LEU A 46 27.65 -11.73 19.84
C LEU A 46 26.20 -12.18 19.73
N ASP A 47 25.33 -11.35 19.16
CA ASP A 47 23.87 -11.56 19.13
C ASP A 47 23.27 -10.85 17.90
N GLY A 48 22.16 -11.41 17.40
CA GLY A 48 21.38 -10.91 16.29
C GLY A 48 19.91 -10.81 16.69
N ILE A 49 19.34 -9.62 16.68
CA ILE A 49 17.99 -9.36 17.20
C ILE A 49 17.06 -9.00 16.06
N ILE A 50 16.06 -9.84 15.80
CA ILE A 50 14.90 -9.48 15.00
C ILE A 50 13.87 -8.80 15.92
N SER A 51 13.54 -7.53 15.65
CA SER A 51 12.51 -6.78 16.39
C SER A 51 11.29 -6.52 15.49
N PRO A 52 10.23 -7.33 15.57
CA PRO A 52 9.01 -7.08 14.82
C PRO A 52 8.25 -5.87 15.35
N VAL A 53 7.79 -5.04 14.41
CA VAL A 53 7.11 -3.77 14.72
C VAL A 53 5.81 -3.99 15.50
N SER A 54 5.42 -3.03 16.34
CA SER A 54 4.12 -3.02 17.04
C SER A 54 2.91 -2.98 16.07
N ASP A 55 1.76 -3.48 16.51
CA ASP A 55 0.50 -3.39 15.76
C ASP A 55 -0.04 -1.96 15.62
N HIS A 56 0.44 -1.03 16.44
CA HIS A 56 0.19 0.40 16.24
C HIS A 56 0.72 0.92 14.90
N PHE A 57 1.58 0.17 14.20
CA PHE A 57 2.01 0.46 12.83
C PHE A 57 0.96 0.07 11.77
N LYS A 58 -0.14 -0.61 12.14
CA LYS A 58 -1.20 -1.01 11.20
C LYS A 58 -1.85 0.19 10.52
N SER A 59 -1.91 1.35 11.17
CA SER A 59 -2.36 2.62 10.58
C SER A 59 -1.52 3.04 9.36
N LYS A 60 -0.23 2.71 9.35
CA LYS A 60 0.70 2.97 8.24
C LYS A 60 0.87 1.77 7.29
N LYS A 61 0.32 0.60 7.65
CA LYS A 61 0.41 -0.64 6.87
C LYS A 61 -0.83 -1.51 7.08
N PRO A 62 -1.90 -1.29 6.29
CA PRO A 62 -3.19 -1.99 6.49
C PRO A 62 -3.11 -3.52 6.39
N SER A 63 -2.19 -4.05 5.57
CA SER A 63 -1.96 -5.49 5.39
C SER A 63 -1.07 -6.14 6.47
N LEU A 64 -0.76 -5.42 7.55
CA LEU A 64 0.07 -5.94 8.64
C LEU A 64 -0.71 -6.97 9.47
N ALA A 65 -0.21 -8.21 9.52
CA ALA A 65 -0.77 -9.22 10.41
C ALA A 65 -0.56 -8.84 11.88
N PRO A 66 -1.38 -9.33 12.81
CA PRO A 66 -1.16 -9.12 14.24
C PRO A 66 0.25 -9.49 14.69
N SER A 67 0.81 -8.68 15.57
CA SER A 67 2.18 -8.77 16.08
C SER A 67 2.45 -10.11 16.73
N ILE A 68 1.44 -10.73 17.36
CA ILE A 68 1.54 -12.07 17.93
C ILE A 68 1.92 -13.12 16.88
N HIS A 69 1.33 -13.06 15.68
CA HIS A 69 1.67 -13.99 14.60
C HIS A 69 3.04 -13.67 14.03
N ARG A 70 3.37 -12.39 13.83
CA ARG A 70 4.66 -11.97 13.27
C ARG A 70 5.81 -12.31 14.20
N LEU A 71 5.66 -12.07 15.49
CA LEU A 71 6.62 -12.47 16.52
C LEU A 71 6.79 -13.98 16.54
N ARG A 72 5.69 -14.75 16.54
CA ARG A 72 5.77 -16.22 16.54
C ARG A 72 6.47 -16.74 15.29
N MET A 73 6.14 -16.22 14.10
CA MET A 73 6.84 -16.57 12.86
C MET A 73 8.33 -16.18 12.91
N SER A 74 8.68 -15.03 13.49
CA SER A 74 10.09 -14.63 13.64
C SER A 74 10.85 -15.54 14.61
N GLN A 75 10.21 -16.01 15.69
CA GLN A 75 10.80 -17.00 16.60
C GLN A 75 11.00 -18.35 15.91
N LEU A 76 10.02 -18.81 15.13
CA LEU A 76 10.14 -20.04 14.34
C LEU A 76 11.24 -19.90 13.28
N ALA A 77 11.34 -18.74 12.62
CA ALA A 77 12.35 -18.47 11.62
C ALA A 77 13.78 -18.47 12.17
N THR A 78 13.94 -18.13 13.46
CA THR A 78 15.24 -18.05 14.15
C THR A 78 15.53 -19.26 15.02
N SER A 79 14.61 -20.23 15.10
CA SER A 79 14.72 -21.39 16.01
C SER A 79 15.94 -22.28 15.76
N SER A 80 16.43 -22.35 14.51
CA SER A 80 17.62 -23.12 14.14
C SER A 80 18.91 -22.31 14.21
N SER A 81 18.84 -21.01 14.55
CA SER A 81 20.02 -20.15 14.68
C SER A 81 20.57 -20.23 16.10
N ASP A 82 21.89 -20.27 16.22
CA ASP A 82 22.62 -20.23 17.49
C ASP A 82 22.90 -18.80 17.98
N TRP A 83 22.74 -17.79 17.10
CA TRP A 83 23.13 -16.41 17.39
C TRP A 83 22.07 -15.36 17.02
N ILE A 84 21.03 -15.73 16.26
CA ILE A 84 19.93 -14.84 15.91
C ILE A 84 18.69 -15.25 16.70
N ARG A 85 17.98 -14.27 17.26
CA ARG A 85 16.72 -14.47 17.99
C ARG A 85 15.71 -13.37 17.65
N ALA A 86 14.43 -13.68 17.84
CA ALA A 86 13.37 -12.69 17.79
C ALA A 86 13.05 -12.14 19.19
N ASP A 87 12.90 -10.83 19.30
CA ASP A 87 12.53 -10.14 20.53
C ASP A 87 11.18 -9.44 20.37
N GLY A 88 10.30 -9.65 21.36
CA GLY A 88 8.92 -9.19 21.32
C GLY A 88 8.66 -7.88 22.06
N TRP A 89 9.68 -7.21 22.61
CA TRP A 89 9.48 -6.01 23.42
C TRP A 89 8.67 -4.94 22.68
N GLU A 90 9.00 -4.65 21.42
CA GLU A 90 8.28 -3.67 20.62
C GLU A 90 6.81 -4.07 20.36
N CYS A 91 6.57 -5.37 20.12
CA CYS A 91 5.22 -5.92 19.93
C CYS A 91 4.33 -5.72 21.17
N GLN A 92 4.91 -5.80 22.36
CA GLN A 92 4.20 -5.74 23.65
C GLN A 92 3.90 -4.31 24.12
N ARG A 93 4.40 -3.28 23.43
CA ARG A 93 4.19 -1.88 23.82
C ARG A 93 2.71 -1.49 23.69
N LYS A 94 2.16 -0.99 24.80
CA LYS A 94 0.78 -0.49 24.90
C LYS A 94 0.64 1.00 24.56
N GLU A 95 1.75 1.75 24.59
CA GLU A 95 1.77 3.22 24.51
C GLU A 95 1.90 3.76 23.07
N GLY A 96 1.29 3.10 22.09
CA GLY A 96 1.29 3.56 20.70
C GLY A 96 2.52 3.18 19.86
N TRP A 97 2.64 3.82 18.69
CA TRP A 97 3.72 3.53 17.74
C TRP A 97 5.09 3.90 18.31
N THR A 98 6.05 2.99 18.14
CA THR A 98 7.39 3.12 18.71
C THR A 98 8.39 3.51 17.62
N ARG A 99 9.17 4.55 17.89
CA ARG A 99 10.22 4.99 16.98
C ARG A 99 11.41 4.02 17.04
N THR A 100 12.07 3.77 15.91
CA THR A 100 13.24 2.90 15.84
C THR A 100 14.32 3.29 16.85
N LEU A 101 14.55 4.59 17.08
CA LEU A 101 15.50 5.06 18.08
C LEU A 101 15.18 4.55 19.50
N GLU A 102 13.91 4.47 19.88
CA GLU A 102 13.51 3.97 21.21
C GLU A 102 13.72 2.47 21.34
N VAL A 103 13.49 1.72 20.24
CA VAL A 103 13.83 0.29 20.15
C VAL A 103 15.35 0.09 20.34
N LEU A 104 16.16 0.90 19.67
CA LEU A 104 17.62 0.87 19.81
C LEU A 104 18.08 1.19 21.23
N LYS A 105 17.53 2.25 21.86
CA LYS A 105 17.84 2.61 23.25
C LYS A 105 17.55 1.48 24.22
N TYR A 106 16.35 0.87 24.11
CA TYR A 106 15.95 -0.25 24.94
C TYR A 106 16.92 -1.43 24.78
N HIS A 107 17.12 -1.91 23.56
CA HIS A 107 17.99 -3.07 23.34
C HIS A 107 19.44 -2.78 23.69
N ASN A 108 19.93 -1.56 23.49
CA ASN A 108 21.29 -1.21 23.88
C ASN A 108 21.48 -1.30 25.39
N MET A 109 20.52 -0.81 26.18
CA MET A 109 20.54 -0.96 27.64
C MET A 109 20.49 -2.45 28.04
N GLN A 110 19.64 -3.25 27.39
CA GLN A 110 19.56 -4.69 27.67
C GLN A 110 20.87 -5.41 27.34
N MET A 111 21.53 -5.06 26.23
CA MET A 111 22.79 -5.67 25.81
C MET A 111 23.95 -5.24 26.70
N LEU A 112 24.01 -3.97 27.12
CA LEU A 112 24.99 -3.49 28.09
C LEU A 112 24.86 -4.22 29.43
N ASN A 113 23.63 -4.51 29.87
CA ASN A 113 23.41 -5.29 31.09
C ASN A 113 23.81 -6.76 30.92
N ARG A 114 23.45 -7.38 29.79
CA ARG A 114 23.74 -8.79 29.50
C ARG A 114 25.23 -9.07 29.33
N TYR A 115 25.96 -8.12 28.74
CA TYR A 115 27.38 -8.23 28.42
C TYR A 115 28.22 -7.21 29.20
N SER A 116 27.85 -6.94 30.44
CA SER A 116 28.45 -5.89 31.29
C SER A 116 29.95 -6.07 31.54
N ASN A 117 30.45 -7.30 31.42
CA ASN A 117 31.86 -7.64 31.53
C ASN A 117 32.67 -7.43 30.24
N LEU A 118 32.01 -7.18 29.11
CA LEU A 118 32.68 -6.98 27.83
C LEU A 118 32.93 -5.49 27.57
N GLN A 119 34.16 -5.17 27.17
CA GLN A 119 34.51 -3.83 26.72
C GLN A 119 34.10 -3.63 25.25
N LYS A 120 33.91 -2.36 24.86
CA LYS A 120 33.60 -1.94 23.48
C LYS A 120 32.40 -2.65 22.87
N LEU A 121 31.30 -2.78 23.62
CA LEU A 121 30.04 -3.28 23.10
C LEU A 121 29.37 -2.21 22.21
N ARG A 122 28.91 -2.61 21.03
CA ARG A 122 28.24 -1.75 20.06
C ARG A 122 26.96 -2.44 19.57
N LEU A 123 25.82 -1.78 19.75
CA LEU A 123 24.59 -2.15 19.05
C LEU A 123 24.56 -1.42 17.70
N ILE A 124 24.36 -2.15 16.60
CA ILE A 124 24.32 -1.58 15.23
C ILE A 124 22.97 -1.92 14.58
N LEU A 125 22.34 -0.91 13.98
CA LEU A 125 21.12 -1.09 13.20
C LEU A 125 21.47 -1.74 11.85
N LEU A 126 20.94 -2.94 11.62
CA LEU A 126 20.98 -3.64 10.34
C LEU A 126 19.72 -3.28 9.54
N CYS A 127 19.86 -2.98 8.26
CA CYS A 127 18.72 -2.72 7.38
C CYS A 127 19.02 -3.05 5.91
N GLY A 128 17.96 -3.06 5.09
CA GLY A 128 18.08 -3.08 3.64
C GLY A 128 18.07 -1.65 3.08
N ALA A 129 18.48 -1.50 1.82
CA ALA A 129 18.45 -0.22 1.10
C ALA A 129 17.07 0.48 1.17
N ASP A 130 15.97 -0.28 1.14
CA ASP A 130 14.60 0.24 1.20
C ASP A 130 14.33 1.09 2.48
N LEU A 131 15.03 0.83 3.60
CA LEU A 131 14.90 1.64 4.81
C LEU A 131 15.58 3.01 4.62
N VAL A 132 16.72 3.04 3.95
CA VAL A 132 17.50 4.26 3.69
C VAL A 132 16.74 5.19 2.76
N ASP A 133 16.10 4.63 1.74
CA ASP A 133 15.20 5.38 0.85
C ASP A 133 13.99 5.96 1.59
N SER A 134 13.65 5.43 2.77
CA SER A 134 12.61 6.02 3.62
C SER A 134 13.07 7.26 4.39
N PHE A 135 14.38 7.54 4.52
CA PHE A 135 14.91 8.70 5.26
C PHE A 135 14.60 10.04 4.57
N THR A 136 14.39 10.01 3.25
CA THR A 136 14.00 11.18 2.45
C THR A 136 12.48 11.37 2.38
N ARG A 137 11.68 10.40 2.87
CA ARG A 137 10.21 10.49 2.80
C ARG A 137 9.68 11.66 3.63
N LYS A 138 8.93 12.51 2.96
CA LYS A 138 8.17 13.60 3.57
C LYS A 138 6.90 13.03 4.20
N ASP A 139 6.56 13.53 5.38
CA ASP A 139 5.33 13.18 6.10
C ASP A 139 4.62 14.49 6.46
N PRO A 140 3.56 14.88 5.73
CA PRO A 140 2.85 16.14 5.95
C PRO A 140 2.07 16.16 7.26
N THR A 141 1.92 15.01 7.95
CA THR A 141 1.30 14.91 9.28
C THR A 141 2.31 15.16 10.41
N SER A 142 3.61 15.12 10.09
CA SER A 142 4.70 15.41 11.03
C SER A 142 4.93 16.92 11.12
N SER A 143 5.18 17.45 12.33
CA SER A 143 5.52 18.85 12.54
C SER A 143 6.78 19.30 11.79
N THR A 144 7.65 18.36 11.43
CA THR A 144 8.89 18.60 10.67
C THR A 144 8.73 18.36 9.17
N GLY A 145 7.56 17.93 8.70
CA GLY A 145 7.32 17.55 7.31
C GLY A 145 8.08 16.29 6.85
N ARG A 146 8.74 15.56 7.76
CA ARG A 146 9.53 14.36 7.48
C ARG A 146 9.04 13.17 8.30
N LEU A 147 9.09 11.98 7.71
CA LEU A 147 8.77 10.72 8.40
C LEU A 147 9.77 10.46 9.54
N TRP A 148 11.05 10.77 9.29
CA TRP A 148 12.15 10.64 10.23
C TRP A 148 12.54 12.01 10.78
N SER A 149 12.65 12.13 12.10
CA SER A 149 13.25 13.32 12.72
C SER A 149 14.75 13.36 12.40
N ILE A 150 15.24 14.54 12.07
CA ILE A 150 16.65 14.82 11.77
C ILE A 150 17.51 14.46 13.00
N GLU A 151 17.06 14.87 14.19
CA GLU A 151 17.72 14.59 15.46
C GLU A 151 17.79 13.09 15.72
N HIS A 152 16.73 12.35 15.42
CA HIS A 152 16.73 10.91 15.57
C HIS A 152 17.68 10.22 14.60
N LEU A 153 17.71 10.62 13.33
CA LEU A 153 18.65 10.06 12.36
C LEU A 153 20.11 10.33 12.78
N LYS A 154 20.42 11.55 13.22
CA LYS A 154 21.74 11.90 13.76
C LYS A 154 22.09 11.03 14.96
N GLN A 155 21.19 10.89 15.93
CA GLN A 155 21.41 10.03 17.10
C GLN A 155 21.62 8.56 16.73
N ILE A 156 20.83 8.03 15.77
CA ILE A 156 20.99 6.65 15.28
C ILE A 156 22.41 6.45 14.73
N LEU A 157 22.88 7.33 13.85
CA LEU A 157 24.20 7.20 13.25
C LEU A 157 25.34 7.44 14.23
N THR A 158 25.21 8.43 15.12
CA THR A 158 26.27 8.78 16.08
C THR A 158 26.42 7.73 17.18
N GLN A 159 25.33 7.23 17.75
CA GLN A 159 25.38 6.36 18.93
C GLN A 159 25.47 4.87 18.59
N TYR A 160 24.84 4.44 17.50
CA TYR A 160 24.71 3.03 17.13
C TYR A 160 25.50 2.74 15.85
N GLY A 161 25.15 3.46 14.78
CA GLY A 161 25.63 3.23 13.43
C GLY A 161 24.69 2.35 12.62
N LEU A 162 24.98 2.22 11.33
CA LEU A 162 24.09 1.60 10.35
C LEU A 162 24.87 0.63 9.45
N ILE A 163 24.36 -0.58 9.28
CA ILE A 163 24.80 -1.53 8.25
C ILE A 163 23.65 -1.75 7.28
N ILE A 164 23.91 -1.46 6.01
CA ILE A 164 22.96 -1.56 4.91
C ILE A 164 23.37 -2.73 4.04
N ILE A 165 22.51 -3.73 3.92
CA ILE A 165 22.65 -4.79 2.92
C ILE A 165 21.89 -4.35 1.67
N GLU A 166 22.61 -4.14 0.58
CA GLU A 166 22.03 -3.69 -0.67
C GLU A 166 22.02 -4.79 -1.75
N ARG A 167 21.00 -4.72 -2.60
CA ARG A 167 20.83 -5.60 -3.76
C ARG A 167 21.42 -4.90 -4.98
N ARG A 168 21.83 -5.67 -6.00
CA ARG A 168 22.33 -5.10 -7.26
C ARG A 168 21.34 -4.07 -7.83
N GLY A 169 21.84 -2.88 -8.13
CA GLY A 169 21.05 -1.76 -8.66
C GLY A 169 20.36 -0.89 -7.62
N ALA A 170 20.52 -1.16 -6.32
CA ALA A 170 20.03 -0.30 -5.26
C ALA A 170 20.78 1.04 -5.20
N THR A 171 20.11 2.06 -4.64
CA THR A 171 20.59 3.45 -4.65
C THR A 171 21.01 3.96 -3.27
N ALA A 172 21.19 3.10 -2.26
CA ALA A 172 21.41 3.53 -0.88
C ALA A 172 22.55 4.53 -0.72
N ASN A 173 23.69 4.30 -1.39
CA ASN A 173 24.82 5.23 -1.40
C ASN A 173 24.47 6.59 -2.06
N LYS A 174 23.68 6.57 -3.14
CA LYS A 174 23.21 7.79 -3.81
C LYS A 174 22.23 8.56 -2.91
N THR A 175 21.30 7.84 -2.27
CA THR A 175 20.32 8.41 -1.34
C THR A 175 21.03 9.07 -0.14
N LEU A 176 22.00 8.41 0.48
CA LEU A 176 22.75 8.96 1.62
C LEU A 176 23.56 10.20 1.28
N LYS A 177 24.00 10.32 0.02
CA LYS A 177 24.77 11.47 -0.48
C LYS A 177 23.91 12.54 -1.13
N SER A 178 22.58 12.40 -1.12
CA SER A 178 21.69 13.41 -1.68
C SER A 178 21.66 14.68 -0.81
N GLU A 179 21.25 15.79 -1.42
CA GLU A 179 21.05 17.08 -0.73
C GLU A 179 20.01 16.96 0.40
N ASP A 180 19.00 16.10 0.24
CA ASP A 180 17.97 15.86 1.26
C ASP A 180 18.54 15.30 2.59
N LEU A 181 19.73 14.70 2.55
CA LEU A 181 20.43 14.08 3.69
C LEU A 181 21.82 14.68 3.95
N GLU A 182 22.09 15.91 3.47
CA GLU A 182 23.37 16.61 3.69
C GLU A 182 23.77 16.67 5.17
N PHE A 183 22.80 16.83 6.07
CA PHE A 183 23.01 16.85 7.52
C PHE A 183 23.55 15.54 8.12
N LEU A 184 23.61 14.45 7.34
CA LEU A 184 24.20 13.17 7.73
C LEU A 184 25.58 12.93 7.10
N HIS A 185 26.04 13.76 6.16
CA HIS A 185 27.27 13.51 5.39
C HIS A 185 28.51 13.37 6.28
N SER A 186 28.61 14.20 7.33
CA SER A 186 29.70 14.11 8.33
C SER A 186 29.63 12.86 9.22
N LEU A 187 28.52 12.12 9.20
CA LEU A 187 28.29 10.91 10.00
C LEU A 187 28.35 9.63 9.16
N LEU A 188 28.61 9.71 7.84
CA LEU A 188 28.63 8.55 6.95
C LEU A 188 29.77 7.56 7.26
N ASP A 189 30.79 7.99 7.99
CA ASP A 189 31.81 7.09 8.55
C ASP A 189 31.22 6.04 9.52
N ASN A 190 30.02 6.28 10.05
CA ASN A 190 29.26 5.34 10.87
C ASN A 190 28.28 4.47 10.05
N VAL A 191 28.37 4.48 8.72
CA VAL A 191 27.46 3.73 7.83
C VAL A 191 28.24 2.78 6.93
N ALA A 192 28.00 1.47 7.01
CA ALA A 192 28.54 0.48 6.07
C ALA A 192 27.47 0.08 5.06
N ILE A 193 27.84 0.08 3.79
CA ILE A 193 27.00 -0.41 2.70
C ILE A 193 27.69 -1.66 2.17
N ILE A 194 26.97 -2.76 2.14
CA ILE A 194 27.47 -4.08 1.80
C ILE A 194 26.60 -4.64 0.68
N GLU A 195 27.21 -4.93 -0.45
CA GLU A 195 26.53 -5.63 -1.55
C GLU A 195 26.38 -7.12 -1.22
N GLU A 196 25.18 -7.66 -1.42
CA GLU A 196 24.95 -9.11 -1.47
C GLU A 196 25.05 -9.59 -2.92
N ASP A 197 26.28 -9.87 -3.35
CA ASP A 197 26.61 -10.40 -4.67
C ASP A 197 26.68 -11.93 -4.70
N THR A 198 26.94 -12.55 -3.54
CA THR A 198 27.19 -13.97 -3.40
C THR A 198 25.90 -14.77 -3.51
N PHE A 199 24.83 -14.34 -2.83
CA PHE A 199 23.52 -14.97 -2.87
C PHE A 199 22.41 -13.92 -3.07
N PRO A 200 22.29 -13.35 -4.28
CA PRO A 200 21.29 -12.33 -4.57
C PRO A 200 19.89 -12.94 -4.42
N ASN A 201 19.20 -12.55 -3.35
CA ASN A 201 17.89 -13.07 -3.00
C ASN A 201 16.83 -11.96 -3.12
N GLU A 202 15.81 -12.17 -3.95
CA GLU A 202 14.69 -11.24 -4.13
C GLU A 202 13.39 -11.68 -3.44
N ILE A 203 13.47 -12.63 -2.51
CA ILE A 203 12.34 -13.14 -1.77
C ILE A 203 11.89 -12.10 -0.74
N SER A 204 10.85 -11.34 -1.11
CA SER A 204 10.22 -10.34 -0.24
C SER A 204 8.96 -10.87 0.42
N SER A 205 8.64 -10.37 1.61
CA SER A 205 7.39 -10.71 2.30
C SER A 205 6.15 -10.42 1.44
N THR A 206 6.20 -9.39 0.58
CA THR A 206 5.11 -9.07 -0.34
C THR A 206 4.90 -10.17 -1.38
N LYS A 207 5.98 -10.69 -1.99
CA LYS A 207 5.91 -11.82 -2.92
C LYS A 207 5.34 -13.07 -2.24
N LEU A 208 5.71 -13.34 -0.98
CA LEU A 208 5.13 -14.46 -0.21
C LEU A 208 3.63 -14.30 0.01
N ARG A 209 3.16 -13.12 0.46
CA ARG A 209 1.71 -12.90 0.64
C ARG A 209 0.95 -13.06 -0.67
N ILE A 210 1.50 -12.61 -1.80
CA ILE A 210 0.90 -12.81 -3.13
C ILE A 210 0.84 -14.30 -3.48
N ALA A 211 1.90 -15.05 -3.25
CA ALA A 211 1.94 -16.49 -3.50
C ALA A 211 0.89 -17.24 -2.66
N VAL A 212 0.78 -16.95 -1.36
CA VAL A 212 -0.23 -17.55 -0.48
C VAL A 212 -1.65 -17.27 -0.99
N ARG A 213 -1.98 -16.02 -1.33
CA ARG A 213 -3.30 -15.67 -1.90
C ARG A 213 -3.61 -16.39 -3.21
N ALA A 214 -2.59 -16.63 -4.03
CA ALA A 214 -2.71 -17.33 -5.29
C ALA A 214 -2.68 -18.87 -5.13
N GLY A 215 -2.67 -19.40 -3.90
CA GLY A 215 -2.58 -20.84 -3.65
C GLY A 215 -1.25 -21.47 -4.10
N ARG A 216 -0.19 -20.66 -4.25
CA ARG A 216 1.14 -21.11 -4.68
C ARG A 216 2.01 -21.46 -3.47
N SER A 217 2.90 -22.43 -3.66
CA SER A 217 3.86 -22.83 -2.62
C SER A 217 4.79 -21.68 -2.25
N ILE A 218 5.07 -21.56 -0.95
CA ILE A 218 6.09 -20.68 -0.36
C ILE A 218 7.23 -21.47 0.32
N ARG A 219 7.27 -22.80 0.14
CA ARG A 219 8.38 -23.63 0.65
C ARG A 219 9.71 -23.16 0.08
N TYR A 220 10.76 -23.26 0.88
CA TYR A 220 12.11 -22.79 0.57
C TYR A 220 12.25 -21.27 0.35
N CYS A 221 11.18 -20.48 0.56
CA CYS A 221 11.24 -19.02 0.60
C CYS A 221 11.34 -18.47 2.04
N THR A 222 10.97 -19.29 3.00
CA THR A 222 11.07 -19.07 4.45
C THR A 222 11.18 -20.45 5.12
N PRO A 223 11.63 -20.56 6.39
CA PRO A 223 11.72 -21.84 7.07
C PRO A 223 10.40 -22.61 7.07
N ASP A 224 10.46 -23.94 6.96
CA ASP A 224 9.27 -24.79 6.87
C ASP A 224 8.34 -24.62 8.09
N SER A 225 8.90 -24.42 9.27
CA SER A 225 8.13 -24.11 10.48
C SER A 225 7.28 -22.83 10.35
N VAL A 226 7.74 -21.83 9.60
CA VAL A 226 6.98 -20.62 9.29
C VAL A 226 5.89 -20.92 8.24
N VAL A 227 6.19 -21.76 7.25
CA VAL A 227 5.21 -22.21 6.24
C VAL A 227 4.06 -22.95 6.90
N GLU A 228 4.37 -23.92 7.77
CA GLU A 228 3.39 -24.70 8.54
C GLU A 228 2.52 -23.77 9.40
N TYR A 229 3.14 -22.85 10.14
CA TYR A 229 2.41 -21.88 10.95
C TYR A 229 1.45 -21.01 10.13
N ILE A 230 1.87 -20.54 8.95
CA ILE A 230 1.01 -19.76 8.04
C ILE A 230 -0.19 -20.59 7.59
N LEU A 231 0.02 -21.87 7.23
CA LEU A 231 -1.03 -22.77 6.76
C LEU A 231 -2.03 -23.10 7.89
N GLU A 232 -1.53 -23.47 9.06
CA GLU A 232 -2.36 -23.81 10.24
C GLU A 232 -3.26 -22.66 10.67
N ASN A 233 -2.71 -21.44 10.68
CA ASN A 233 -3.43 -20.22 11.08
C ASN A 233 -4.15 -19.54 9.92
N LYS A 234 -4.09 -20.11 8.70
CA LYS A 234 -4.67 -19.58 7.46
C LYS A 234 -4.28 -18.12 7.18
N LEU A 235 -3.09 -17.70 7.59
CA LEU A 235 -2.63 -16.32 7.47
C LEU A 235 -2.44 -15.95 6.00
N TYR A 236 -2.70 -14.69 5.65
CA TYR A 236 -2.52 -14.13 4.30
C TYR A 236 -3.38 -14.76 3.20
N THR A 237 -4.40 -15.54 3.56
CA THR A 237 -5.45 -15.98 2.65
C THR A 237 -6.45 -14.85 2.35
N ASN A 238 -7.24 -14.97 1.28
CA ASN A 238 -8.29 -14.00 0.96
C ASN A 238 -9.30 -13.89 2.11
N ASP A 239 -9.73 -15.02 2.66
CA ASP A 239 -10.66 -15.10 3.79
C ASP A 239 -10.10 -14.40 5.04
N TRP A 240 -8.82 -14.61 5.34
CA TRP A 240 -8.16 -13.96 6.47
C TRP A 240 -8.07 -12.43 6.28
N GLU A 241 -7.74 -11.93 5.09
CA GLU A 241 -7.70 -10.48 4.83
C GLU A 241 -9.09 -9.84 4.96
N GLN A 242 -10.13 -10.52 4.47
CA GLN A 242 -11.53 -10.08 4.65
C GLN A 242 -11.93 -10.07 6.14
N GLN A 243 -11.57 -11.11 6.90
CA GLN A 243 -11.83 -11.16 8.33
C GLN A 243 -11.11 -10.04 9.08
N GLN A 244 -9.84 -9.78 8.77
CA GLN A 244 -9.09 -8.68 9.37
C GLN A 244 -9.67 -7.31 9.06
N LEU A 245 -10.19 -7.11 7.84
CA LEU A 245 -10.88 -5.88 7.45
C LEU A 245 -12.17 -5.71 8.25
N ASN A 246 -12.96 -6.79 8.39
CA ASN A 246 -14.19 -6.78 9.18
C ASN A 246 -13.93 -6.49 10.67
N ASP A 247 -12.88 -7.05 11.26
CA ASP A 247 -12.52 -6.82 12.66
C ASP A 247 -12.02 -5.39 12.90
N LEU A 248 -11.28 -4.81 11.94
CA LEU A 248 -10.90 -3.39 11.94
C LEU A 248 -12.14 -2.48 11.91
N MET A 249 -13.12 -2.77 11.05
CA MET A 249 -14.36 -2.00 10.97
C MET A 249 -15.19 -2.10 12.27
N LYS A 250 -15.23 -3.29 12.90
CA LYS A 250 -15.91 -3.50 14.19
C LYS A 250 -15.23 -2.77 15.36
N ASN A 251 -13.91 -2.80 15.43
CA ASN A 251 -13.17 -2.13 16.51
C ASN A 251 -13.29 -0.60 16.42
N ASN A 252 -13.25 -0.03 15.22
CA ASN A 252 -13.52 1.39 15.00
C ASN A 252 -14.97 1.77 15.41
N SER A 253 -15.93 0.87 15.19
CA SER A 253 -17.32 1.06 15.64
C SER A 253 -17.45 1.04 17.17
N ASN A 254 -16.69 0.17 17.84
CA ASN A 254 -16.68 0.04 19.31
C ASN A 254 -15.92 1.18 20.01
N GLU A 255 -14.81 1.68 19.46
CA GLU A 255 -14.12 2.87 19.98
C GLU A 255 -14.99 4.13 19.87
N VAL A 256 -15.79 4.25 18.80
CA VAL A 256 -16.81 5.30 18.69
C VAL A 256 -17.88 5.15 19.78
N ILE A 257 -18.29 3.93 20.16
CA ILE A 257 -19.27 3.69 21.23
C ILE A 257 -18.68 3.93 22.64
N GLN A 258 -17.39 3.64 22.86
CA GLN A 258 -16.72 3.83 24.16
C GLN A 258 -16.38 5.30 24.42
N ASN A 259 -15.92 6.04 23.42
CA ASN A 259 -15.71 7.49 23.51
C ASN A 259 -17.02 8.27 23.73
N ASN A 260 -18.16 7.68 23.38
CA ASN A 260 -19.48 8.23 23.66
C ASN A 260 -19.98 7.97 25.10
N LYS A 261 -19.33 7.12 25.90
CA LYS A 261 -19.74 6.82 27.29
C LYS A 261 -18.98 7.65 28.34
N THR A 262 -17.79 8.15 28.04
CA THR A 262 -16.97 8.96 28.98
C THR A 262 -17.25 10.46 28.91
N ASN A 263 -17.99 10.94 27.91
CA ASN A 263 -18.48 12.33 27.82
C ASN A 263 -19.95 12.45 28.25
N ASN A 264 -20.31 11.81 29.36
CA ASN A 264 -21.54 12.17 30.08
C ASN A 264 -21.29 13.41 30.93
N ASN A 265 -21.24 14.56 30.26
CA ASN A 265 -21.87 15.76 30.80
C ASN A 265 -22.28 16.72 29.69
N SER A 266 -23.59 16.93 29.64
CA SER A 266 -24.31 18.01 28.99
C SER A 266 -24.51 17.95 27.46
N VAL A 267 -25.80 17.90 27.14
CA VAL A 267 -26.47 18.34 25.89
C VAL A 267 -26.51 17.33 24.73
N LYS A 268 -27.65 16.66 24.65
CA LYS A 268 -28.43 16.32 23.44
C LYS A 268 -27.61 16.27 22.14
N ASN A 269 -27.26 15.08 21.67
CA ASN A 269 -26.89 14.92 20.27
C ASN A 269 -27.40 13.62 19.63
N THR A 270 -28.71 13.52 19.54
CA THR A 270 -29.42 12.64 18.60
C THR A 270 -29.36 13.15 17.14
N TYR A 271 -28.43 14.06 16.80
CA TYR A 271 -28.32 14.68 15.47
C TYR A 271 -27.02 14.39 14.70
N PHE A 272 -26.11 13.55 15.22
CA PHE A 272 -24.78 13.37 14.61
C PHE A 272 -24.73 12.59 13.28
N TRP A 273 -25.82 11.92 12.85
CA TRP A 273 -25.89 11.17 11.58
C TRP A 273 -26.40 11.97 10.37
N LYS A 274 -26.19 13.30 10.30
CA LYS A 274 -26.81 14.15 9.26
C LYS A 274 -25.88 15.07 8.43
N ASN A 275 -24.60 14.75 8.26
CA ASN A 275 -23.67 15.43 7.31
C ASN A 275 -22.94 14.42 6.39
N MET A 276 -22.20 14.93 5.37
CA MET A 276 -21.36 14.16 4.42
C MET A 276 -20.73 12.93 5.08
N ARG A 277 -20.95 11.74 4.49
CA ARG A 277 -20.61 10.48 5.14
C ARG A 277 -19.71 9.59 4.28
N PRO A 278 -18.95 8.66 4.89
CA PRO A 278 -18.38 7.52 4.17
C PRO A 278 -19.48 6.70 3.48
N LEU A 279 -19.11 6.01 2.40
CA LEU A 279 -19.96 4.99 1.81
C LEU A 279 -20.15 3.84 2.81
N THR A 280 -21.32 3.23 2.83
CA THR A 280 -21.56 1.97 3.55
C THR A 280 -20.84 0.82 2.86
N ASP A 281 -20.71 -0.34 3.51
CA ASP A 281 -20.03 -1.49 2.93
C ASP A 281 -20.70 -1.96 1.62
N GLU A 282 -22.04 -1.99 1.57
CA GLU A 282 -22.79 -2.35 0.37
C GLU A 282 -22.62 -1.34 -0.77
N GLU A 283 -22.63 -0.04 -0.46
CA GLU A 283 -22.39 1.03 -1.44
C GLU A 283 -20.96 0.96 -1.96
N THR A 284 -20.01 0.70 -1.08
CA THR A 284 -18.58 0.58 -1.37
C THR A 284 -18.32 -0.57 -2.32
N GLU A 285 -18.91 -1.75 -2.06
CA GLU A 285 -18.82 -2.90 -2.94
C GLU A 285 -19.38 -2.59 -4.34
N LYS A 286 -20.59 -2.01 -4.42
CA LYS A 286 -21.22 -1.66 -5.71
C LYS A 286 -20.43 -0.60 -6.48
N PHE A 287 -19.90 0.40 -5.78
CA PHE A 287 -19.07 1.46 -6.35
C PHE A 287 -17.76 0.89 -6.92
N PHE A 288 -17.00 0.15 -6.12
CA PHE A 288 -15.72 -0.40 -6.56
C PHE A 288 -15.89 -1.51 -7.60
N LYS A 289 -16.94 -2.33 -7.52
CA LYS A 289 -17.29 -3.28 -8.58
C LYS A 289 -17.48 -2.55 -9.91
N LYS A 290 -18.18 -1.42 -9.92
CA LYS A 290 -18.37 -0.61 -11.14
C LYS A 290 -17.04 -0.02 -11.65
N LEU A 291 -16.19 0.51 -10.77
CA LEU A 291 -14.86 1.05 -11.14
C LEU A 291 -13.90 -0.02 -11.67
N SER A 292 -13.87 -1.20 -11.03
CA SER A 292 -12.99 -2.30 -11.41
C SER A 292 -13.22 -2.76 -12.85
N ASN A 293 -14.44 -2.62 -13.37
CA ASN A 293 -14.74 -2.92 -14.77
C ASN A 293 -13.99 -2.01 -15.76
N TYR A 294 -13.54 -0.82 -15.34
CA TYR A 294 -12.81 0.13 -16.18
C TYR A 294 -11.30 0.10 -15.93
N ILE A 295 -10.89 0.07 -14.66
CA ILE A 295 -9.47 0.25 -14.28
C ILE A 295 -8.84 -0.96 -13.58
N GLY A 296 -9.62 -2.01 -13.29
CA GLY A 296 -9.13 -3.21 -12.61
C GLY A 296 -8.58 -2.95 -11.22
N ASP A 297 -7.44 -3.58 -10.92
CA ASP A 297 -6.74 -3.47 -9.63
C ASP A 297 -6.05 -2.11 -9.42
N ASN A 298 -6.03 -1.23 -10.44
CA ASN A 298 -5.43 0.10 -10.38
C ASN A 298 -6.20 1.09 -9.48
N ILE A 299 -7.33 0.68 -8.89
CA ILE A 299 -8.10 1.51 -7.94
C ILE A 299 -7.22 2.05 -6.81
N LYS A 300 -6.21 1.30 -6.38
CA LYS A 300 -5.27 1.73 -5.33
C LYS A 300 -4.50 3.00 -5.70
N LEU A 301 -4.23 3.21 -6.99
CA LEU A 301 -3.54 4.40 -7.50
C LEU A 301 -4.42 5.66 -7.41
N LEU A 302 -5.74 5.53 -7.24
CA LEU A 302 -6.62 6.66 -6.98
C LEU A 302 -6.62 7.08 -5.51
N LEU A 303 -6.29 6.19 -4.59
CA LEU A 303 -6.28 6.51 -3.15
C LEU A 303 -4.93 7.09 -2.72
N GLU A 304 -3.85 6.55 -3.28
CA GLU A 304 -2.46 6.91 -2.96
C GLU A 304 -1.86 7.68 -4.14
N ARG A 305 -2.02 9.00 -4.13
CA ARG A 305 -1.40 9.90 -5.11
C ARG A 305 -0.21 10.63 -4.49
N GLU A 306 0.74 11.03 -5.33
CA GLU A 306 1.94 11.76 -4.90
C GLU A 306 1.61 13.11 -4.23
N ASP A 307 0.45 13.70 -4.53
CA ASP A 307 -0.03 14.98 -4.01
C ASP A 307 -0.86 14.87 -2.71
N GLY A 308 -1.12 13.66 -2.21
CA GLY A 308 -1.75 13.43 -0.91
C GLY A 308 -2.76 12.29 -0.88
N GLU A 309 -3.43 12.13 0.26
CA GLU A 309 -4.48 11.12 0.43
C GLU A 309 -5.81 11.62 -0.13
N TYR A 310 -6.46 10.75 -0.91
CA TYR A 310 -7.78 11.02 -1.48
C TYR A 310 -8.82 10.05 -0.94
N VAL A 311 -10.04 10.54 -0.77
CA VAL A 311 -11.15 9.82 -0.16
C VAL A 311 -12.41 9.90 -1.02
N PHE A 312 -13.25 8.87 -0.88
CA PHE A 312 -14.61 8.88 -1.43
C PHE A 312 -15.61 9.25 -0.34
N ARG A 313 -16.54 10.16 -0.64
CA ARG A 313 -17.61 10.57 0.27
C ARG A 313 -18.95 10.62 -0.45
N LEU A 314 -19.98 10.15 0.25
CA LEU A 314 -21.35 10.23 -0.23
C LEU A 314 -22.00 11.53 0.26
N HIS A 315 -22.59 12.27 -0.67
CA HIS A 315 -23.42 13.44 -0.39
C HIS A 315 -24.55 13.53 -1.42
N LYS A 316 -25.80 13.64 -0.96
CA LYS A 316 -27.00 13.70 -1.83
C LYS A 316 -27.02 12.61 -2.92
N ASP A 317 -26.76 11.35 -2.52
CA ASP A 317 -26.70 10.16 -3.39
C ASP A 317 -25.59 10.18 -4.46
N ARG A 318 -24.69 11.17 -4.41
CA ARG A 318 -23.52 11.30 -5.28
C ARG A 318 -22.25 10.91 -4.53
N VAL A 319 -21.34 10.26 -5.23
CA VAL A 319 -20.03 9.90 -4.72
C VAL A 319 -19.02 10.92 -5.21
N TYR A 320 -18.44 11.65 -4.27
CA TYR A 320 -17.40 12.64 -4.53
C TYR A 320 -16.02 12.07 -4.19
N TYR A 321 -15.06 12.40 -5.03
CA TYR A 321 -13.64 12.11 -4.88
C TYR A 321 -12.90 13.42 -4.61
N CYS A 322 -12.25 13.50 -3.45
CA CYS A 322 -11.57 14.71 -3.00
C CYS A 322 -10.38 14.37 -2.11
N SER A 323 -9.45 15.33 -1.97
CA SER A 323 -8.36 15.19 -1.01
C SER A 323 -8.91 15.20 0.42
N GLU A 324 -8.21 14.53 1.33
CA GLU A 324 -8.60 14.49 2.74
C GLU A 324 -8.70 15.91 3.35
N LYS A 325 -7.80 16.81 2.95
CA LYS A 325 -7.82 18.22 3.34
C LYS A 325 -9.13 18.92 2.93
N LEU A 326 -9.54 18.76 1.67
CA LEU A 326 -10.78 19.35 1.17
C LEU A 326 -12.01 18.75 1.86
N MET A 327 -11.98 17.45 2.14
CA MET A 327 -13.03 16.76 2.89
C MET A 327 -13.19 17.33 4.31
N ARG A 328 -12.07 17.58 5.02
CA ARG A 328 -12.11 18.21 6.37
C ARG A 328 -12.67 19.63 6.32
N GLN A 329 -12.32 20.42 5.30
CA GLN A 329 -12.86 21.77 5.11
C GLN A 329 -14.36 21.76 4.78
N ALA A 330 -14.79 20.86 3.89
CA ALA A 330 -16.19 20.68 3.52
C ALA A 330 -17.05 20.20 4.70
N ALA A 331 -16.47 19.44 5.63
CA ALA A 331 -17.16 18.98 6.84
C ALA A 331 -17.56 20.13 7.80
N CYS A 332 -16.92 21.29 7.70
CA CYS A 332 -17.27 22.49 8.48
C CYS A 332 -18.52 23.21 7.92
N ILE A 333 -19.03 22.82 6.74
CA ILE A 333 -20.20 23.42 6.11
C ILE A 333 -21.41 22.50 6.34
N GLY A 334 -22.54 23.07 6.78
CA GLY A 334 -23.76 22.29 6.99
C GLY A 334 -24.32 21.69 5.69
N ARG A 335 -24.89 20.47 5.74
CA ARG A 335 -25.38 19.71 4.57
C ARG A 335 -26.28 20.50 3.60
N LYS A 336 -27.12 21.40 4.10
CA LYS A 336 -28.02 22.22 3.26
C LYS A 336 -27.27 23.29 2.45
N GLN A 337 -26.17 23.80 3.00
CA GLN A 337 -25.33 24.85 2.40
C GLN A 337 -24.20 24.25 1.54
N LEU A 338 -23.80 23.00 1.80
CA LEU A 338 -22.80 22.30 1.00
C LEU A 338 -23.41 21.88 -0.36
N GLY A 339 -23.06 22.64 -1.41
CA GLY A 339 -23.45 22.37 -2.80
C GLY A 339 -22.74 21.14 -3.36
N SER A 340 -21.43 21.26 -3.58
CA SER A 340 -20.53 20.23 -4.14
C SER A 340 -19.13 20.40 -3.53
N PHE A 341 -18.31 19.35 -3.57
CA PHE A 341 -16.91 19.39 -3.11
C PHE A 341 -16.08 18.35 -3.87
N GLY A 342 -14.90 18.74 -4.36
CA GLY A 342 -14.07 17.86 -5.20
C GLY A 342 -14.79 17.45 -6.49
N THR A 343 -14.50 16.25 -6.97
CA THR A 343 -15.04 15.74 -8.23
C THR A 343 -16.14 14.72 -7.98
N CYS A 344 -17.34 14.96 -8.49
CA CYS A 344 -18.40 13.96 -8.50
C CYS A 344 -18.02 12.83 -9.46
N LEU A 345 -17.84 11.59 -8.99
CA LEU A 345 -17.54 10.46 -9.89
C LEU A 345 -18.81 9.80 -10.43
N GLY A 346 -19.95 10.03 -9.80
CA GLY A 346 -21.21 9.41 -10.18
C GLY A 346 -22.23 9.43 -9.07
N LYS A 347 -23.34 8.73 -9.30
CA LYS A 347 -24.47 8.69 -8.37
C LYS A 347 -25.07 7.30 -8.21
N PHE A 348 -25.66 7.07 -7.04
CA PHE A 348 -26.53 5.93 -6.82
C PHE A 348 -27.93 6.22 -7.39
N THR A 349 -28.45 5.24 -8.12
CA THR A 349 -29.84 5.23 -8.55
C THR A 349 -30.77 4.85 -7.39
N LYS A 350 -32.07 5.14 -7.50
CA LYS A 350 -33.07 4.72 -6.51
C LYS A 350 -33.10 3.19 -6.29
N GLY A 351 -32.70 2.42 -7.30
CA GLY A 351 -32.55 0.95 -7.22
C GLY A 351 -31.21 0.49 -6.61
N GLY A 352 -30.37 1.41 -6.12
CA GLY A 352 -29.11 1.09 -5.46
C GLY A 352 -27.94 0.74 -6.38
N SER A 353 -28.11 0.79 -7.70
CA SER A 353 -27.02 0.63 -8.68
C SER A 353 -26.23 1.93 -8.84
N PHE A 354 -24.90 1.83 -8.93
CA PHE A 354 -24.02 2.98 -9.15
C PHE A 354 -23.85 3.30 -10.64
N PHE A 355 -24.05 4.57 -10.99
CA PHE A 355 -23.89 5.10 -12.34
C PHE A 355 -22.70 6.07 -12.37
N LEU A 356 -21.72 5.80 -13.24
CA LEU A 356 -20.48 6.58 -13.38
C LEU A 356 -20.73 7.78 -14.29
N HIS A 357 -20.28 8.96 -13.89
CA HIS A 357 -20.39 10.20 -14.68
C HIS A 357 -19.13 10.48 -15.49
N ILE A 358 -19.27 11.30 -16.53
CA ILE A 358 -18.16 11.75 -17.38
C ILE A 358 -17.08 12.50 -16.59
N THR A 359 -17.44 13.16 -15.50
CA THR A 359 -16.54 13.86 -14.57
C THR A 359 -15.46 12.96 -13.95
N ALA A 360 -15.62 11.64 -14.01
CA ALA A 360 -14.59 10.68 -13.60
C ALA A 360 -13.51 10.43 -14.67
N LEU A 361 -13.68 10.91 -15.91
CA LEU A 361 -12.87 10.51 -17.06
C LEU A 361 -11.39 10.78 -16.85
N ASP A 362 -11.02 11.99 -16.44
CA ASP A 362 -9.61 12.39 -16.28
C ASP A 362 -8.87 11.54 -15.24
N TYR A 363 -9.59 11.05 -14.23
CA TYR A 363 -9.03 10.22 -13.18
C TYR A 363 -8.92 8.75 -13.58
N LEU A 364 -9.85 8.25 -14.40
CA LEU A 364 -9.92 6.82 -14.74
C LEU A 364 -9.28 6.46 -16.08
N ALA A 365 -9.31 7.36 -17.06
CA ALA A 365 -8.78 7.13 -18.40
C ALA A 365 -7.29 6.73 -18.42
N PRO A 366 -6.40 7.31 -17.60
CA PRO A 366 -4.99 6.89 -17.56
C PRO A 366 -4.80 5.40 -17.24
N TYR A 367 -5.70 4.85 -16.41
CA TYR A 367 -5.63 3.48 -15.89
C TYR A 367 -6.58 2.50 -16.60
N ALA A 368 -7.25 2.94 -17.68
CA ALA A 368 -8.24 2.15 -18.37
C ALA A 368 -7.66 0.85 -18.94
N LEU A 369 -8.25 -0.28 -18.55
CA LEU A 369 -7.84 -1.62 -19.00
C LEU A 369 -8.17 -1.86 -20.48
N ALA A 370 -9.31 -1.35 -20.93
CA ALA A 370 -9.81 -1.55 -22.29
C ALA A 370 -9.96 -0.21 -23.01
N LYS A 371 -9.24 -0.06 -24.12
CA LYS A 371 -9.24 1.14 -24.96
C LYS A 371 -9.68 0.80 -26.38
N ILE A 372 -10.56 1.64 -26.93
CA ILE A 372 -11.01 1.55 -28.32
C ILE A 372 -10.84 2.90 -28.97
N TRP A 373 -10.30 2.92 -30.19
CA TRP A 373 -10.17 4.13 -30.98
C TRP A 373 -11.26 4.16 -32.03
N LEU A 374 -12.00 5.25 -32.08
CA LEU A 374 -13.11 5.44 -32.99
C LEU A 374 -12.64 6.13 -34.28
N LYS A 375 -13.40 5.96 -35.36
CA LYS A 375 -13.21 6.77 -36.59
C LYS A 375 -13.88 8.14 -36.41
N PRO A 376 -13.42 9.20 -37.09
CA PRO A 376 -13.94 10.56 -36.92
C PRO A 376 -15.47 10.68 -36.98
N GLN A 377 -16.11 9.97 -37.92
CA GLN A 377 -17.58 9.98 -38.04
C GLN A 377 -18.29 9.33 -36.83
N ALA A 378 -17.68 8.30 -36.24
CA ALA A 378 -18.20 7.61 -35.07
C ALA A 378 -17.89 8.36 -33.75
N GLU A 379 -16.80 9.13 -33.71
CA GLU A 379 -16.47 10.00 -32.58
C GLU A 379 -17.58 11.02 -32.35
N GLN A 380 -17.98 11.74 -33.40
CA GLN A 380 -19.11 12.68 -33.31
C GLN A 380 -20.39 11.99 -32.85
N GLN A 381 -20.72 10.82 -33.42
CA GLN A 381 -21.91 10.07 -33.01
C GLN A 381 -21.88 9.67 -31.53
N PHE A 382 -20.72 9.23 -31.02
CA PHE A 382 -20.55 8.90 -29.61
C PHE A 382 -20.72 10.12 -28.71
N LEU A 383 -20.12 11.25 -29.10
CA LEU A 383 -20.27 12.53 -28.41
C LEU A 383 -21.68 13.11 -28.47
N TYR A 384 -22.60 12.53 -29.24
CA TYR A 384 -24.04 12.85 -29.21
C TYR A 384 -24.87 11.82 -28.42
N GLY A 385 -24.23 10.90 -27.70
CA GLY A 385 -24.90 9.88 -26.87
C GLY A 385 -25.30 8.60 -27.62
N ASN A 386 -24.74 8.34 -28.80
CA ASN A 386 -25.06 7.14 -29.56
C ASN A 386 -24.13 5.97 -29.23
N ASN A 387 -24.66 4.75 -29.39
CA ASN A 387 -23.86 3.53 -29.35
C ASN A 387 -22.95 3.42 -30.57
N ILE A 388 -21.84 2.69 -30.45
CA ILE A 388 -20.90 2.48 -31.54
C ILE A 388 -21.11 1.12 -32.20
N VAL A 389 -21.28 1.16 -33.52
CA VAL A 389 -21.30 -0.02 -34.39
C VAL A 389 -19.91 -0.38 -34.91
N LYS A 390 -19.75 -1.60 -35.42
CA LYS A 390 -18.46 -2.12 -35.87
C LYS A 390 -17.78 -1.27 -36.94
N SER A 391 -18.52 -0.70 -37.88
CA SER A 391 -17.99 0.17 -38.95
C SER A 391 -17.28 1.41 -38.41
N GLY A 392 -17.71 1.90 -37.24
CA GLY A 392 -17.18 3.07 -36.55
C GLY A 392 -15.93 2.81 -35.71
N VAL A 393 -15.53 1.54 -35.53
CA VAL A 393 -14.33 1.17 -34.78
C VAL A 393 -13.09 1.27 -35.67
N GLY A 394 -12.09 2.03 -35.23
CA GLY A 394 -10.78 2.13 -35.87
C GLY A 394 -9.81 1.07 -35.36
N ARG A 395 -9.41 1.16 -34.10
CA ARG A 395 -8.47 0.23 -33.44
C ARG A 395 -9.05 -0.26 -32.12
N MET A 396 -8.78 -1.49 -31.73
CA MET A 396 -9.16 -2.03 -30.42
C MET A 396 -7.96 -2.74 -29.80
N ARG A 397 -7.62 -2.41 -28.54
CA ARG A 397 -6.59 -3.15 -27.80
C ARG A 397 -7.17 -4.47 -27.30
N GLU A 398 -6.36 -5.52 -27.32
CA GLU A 398 -6.76 -6.85 -26.83
C GLU A 398 -7.06 -6.77 -25.32
N THR A 399 -8.28 -7.16 -24.96
CA THR A 399 -8.79 -7.12 -23.59
C THR A 399 -8.28 -8.32 -22.80
N VAL A 400 -7.88 -8.15 -21.54
CA VAL A 400 -7.66 -9.27 -20.62
C VAL A 400 -9.02 -9.86 -20.28
N TRP A 401 -9.38 -11.00 -20.89
CA TRP A 401 -10.57 -11.77 -20.58
C TRP A 401 -10.26 -12.68 -19.38
N GLN A 402 -10.96 -12.49 -18.26
CA GLN A 402 -11.09 -13.56 -17.27
C GLN A 402 -12.52 -14.11 -17.37
N PRO A 403 -12.73 -15.30 -17.94
CA PRO A 403 -13.93 -16.08 -17.71
C PRO A 403 -13.74 -16.90 -16.44
N GLU A 404 -14.46 -16.57 -15.38
CA GLU A 404 -14.80 -17.58 -14.39
C GLU A 404 -15.84 -18.51 -15.03
N GLY A 405 -15.42 -19.74 -15.32
CA GLY A 405 -16.32 -20.86 -15.63
C GLY A 405 -16.39 -21.25 -17.10
N ASN A 406 -15.92 -22.46 -17.39
CA ASN A 406 -16.25 -23.19 -18.61
C ASN A 406 -17.75 -23.47 -18.64
N THR A 407 -18.52 -22.75 -19.46
CA THR A 407 -19.78 -23.27 -20.01
C THR A 407 -20.14 -22.53 -21.28
N TYR A 408 -20.41 -23.30 -22.34
CA TYR A 408 -21.05 -22.85 -23.57
C TYR A 408 -22.31 -22.04 -23.23
N GLY A 409 -22.39 -20.81 -23.73
CA GLY A 409 -23.55 -19.94 -23.58
C GLY A 409 -23.15 -18.50 -23.34
N GLU A 410 -23.49 -17.64 -24.29
CA GLU A 410 -23.33 -16.19 -24.26
C GLU A 410 -23.79 -15.58 -22.92
N ARG A 411 -22.84 -15.35 -22.00
CA ARG A 411 -23.05 -14.50 -20.82
C ARG A 411 -22.22 -13.25 -20.99
N PHE A 412 -22.90 -12.16 -21.34
CA PHE A 412 -22.37 -10.83 -21.60
C PHE A 412 -21.58 -10.28 -20.39
N ALA A 413 -20.28 -10.53 -20.33
CA ALA A 413 -19.39 -9.88 -19.37
C ALA A 413 -19.05 -8.46 -19.86
N LYS A 414 -19.69 -7.47 -19.24
CA LYS A 414 -19.61 -6.04 -19.57
C LYS A 414 -18.29 -5.42 -19.10
N ALA A 415 -17.24 -5.47 -19.92
CA ALA A 415 -16.01 -4.71 -19.67
C ALA A 415 -16.24 -3.21 -19.94
N GLY A 416 -15.78 -2.36 -19.02
CA GLY A 416 -15.77 -0.92 -19.21
C GLY A 416 -14.71 -0.53 -20.23
N ILE A 417 -15.12 0.13 -21.31
CA ILE A 417 -14.24 0.59 -22.38
C ILE A 417 -14.17 2.11 -22.30
N SER A 418 -12.96 2.67 -22.37
CA SER A 418 -12.79 4.11 -22.63
C SER A 418 -12.59 4.30 -24.14
N PRO A 419 -13.51 4.98 -24.85
CA PRO A 419 -13.31 5.35 -26.24
C PRO A 419 -12.30 6.49 -26.33
N TYR A 420 -11.48 6.45 -27.38
CA TYR A 420 -10.43 7.41 -27.67
C TYR A 420 -10.58 7.91 -29.11
N GLU A 421 -10.20 9.17 -29.32
CA GLU A 421 -9.84 9.68 -30.65
C GLU A 421 -8.49 9.07 -31.08
N PHE A 422 -8.21 9.04 -32.37
CA PHE A 422 -6.92 8.59 -32.92
C PHE A 422 -5.69 9.32 -32.34
N ALA A 423 -5.85 10.50 -31.74
CA ALA A 423 -4.81 11.26 -31.04
C ALA A 423 -4.64 10.88 -29.54
N ASP A 424 -5.17 9.73 -29.10
CA ASP A 424 -5.13 9.25 -27.71
C ASP A 424 -5.85 10.16 -26.69
N LEU A 425 -6.83 10.97 -27.15
CA LEU A 425 -7.73 11.75 -26.29
C LEU A 425 -8.93 10.88 -25.85
N PRO A 426 -9.19 10.72 -24.53
CA PRO A 426 -10.35 9.95 -24.05
C PRO A 426 -11.66 10.72 -24.31
N LEU A 427 -12.66 10.03 -24.86
CA LEU A 427 -13.96 10.60 -25.24
C LEU A 427 -15.08 10.29 -24.24
N GLY A 428 -14.91 9.27 -23.40
CA GLY A 428 -15.89 8.91 -22.38
C GLY A 428 -15.79 7.49 -21.85
N PHE A 429 -16.92 6.96 -21.40
CA PHE A 429 -17.09 5.61 -20.89
C PHE A 429 -18.15 4.88 -21.71
N GLY A 430 -17.82 3.65 -22.08
CA GLY A 430 -18.73 2.72 -22.74
C GLY A 430 -18.62 1.33 -22.14
N VAL A 431 -19.47 0.42 -22.61
CA VAL A 431 -19.49 -0.98 -22.22
C VAL A 431 -19.37 -1.85 -23.45
N ALA A 432 -18.46 -2.82 -23.44
CA ALA A 432 -18.31 -3.78 -24.53
C ALA A 432 -19.60 -4.60 -24.71
N ALA A 433 -20.19 -4.55 -25.91
CA ALA A 433 -21.27 -5.46 -26.30
C ALA A 433 -20.73 -6.79 -26.85
N LYS A 434 -19.55 -6.75 -27.48
CA LYS A 434 -18.88 -7.91 -28.09
C LYS A 434 -17.39 -7.90 -27.76
N GLY A 435 -16.83 -9.09 -27.56
CA GLY A 435 -15.39 -9.22 -27.34
C GLY A 435 -14.55 -9.03 -28.59
N THR A 436 -13.23 -8.85 -28.45
CA THR A 436 -12.34 -8.51 -29.57
C THR A 436 -12.39 -9.53 -30.71
N VAL A 437 -12.40 -10.83 -30.39
CA VAL A 437 -12.48 -11.91 -31.39
C VAL A 437 -13.85 -11.93 -32.08
N SER A 438 -14.94 -11.81 -31.33
CA SER A 438 -16.30 -11.75 -31.87
C SER A 438 -16.56 -10.46 -32.66
N CYS A 439 -15.92 -9.35 -32.29
CA CYS A 439 -15.98 -8.06 -32.98
C CYS A 439 -15.29 -8.12 -34.34
N LYS A 440 -14.24 -8.93 -34.52
CA LYS A 440 -13.60 -9.14 -35.83
C LYS A 440 -14.52 -9.90 -36.82
N LYS A 441 -15.43 -10.73 -36.31
CA LYS A 441 -16.36 -11.55 -37.11
C LYS A 441 -17.77 -10.96 -37.21
N ALA A 442 -18.03 -9.82 -36.59
CA ALA A 442 -19.36 -9.21 -36.54
C ALA A 442 -19.65 -8.36 -37.78
N ASP A 443 -20.93 -8.28 -38.16
CA ASP A 443 -21.40 -7.39 -39.23
C ASP A 443 -21.02 -5.92 -38.98
N PRO A 444 -20.79 -5.12 -40.03
CA PRO A 444 -20.44 -3.70 -39.91
C PRO A 444 -21.45 -2.86 -39.11
N THR A 445 -22.72 -3.27 -39.10
CA THR A 445 -23.82 -2.62 -38.38
C THR A 445 -24.01 -3.15 -36.96
N ALA A 446 -23.29 -4.20 -36.57
CA ALA A 446 -23.43 -4.79 -35.25
C ALA A 446 -22.93 -3.83 -34.17
N LEU A 447 -23.68 -3.72 -33.07
CA LEU A 447 -23.28 -2.95 -31.89
C LEU A 447 -22.03 -3.57 -31.24
N VAL A 448 -21.04 -2.72 -30.99
CA VAL A 448 -19.75 -3.10 -30.39
C VAL A 448 -19.55 -2.44 -29.05
N VAL A 449 -19.90 -1.16 -28.91
CA VAL A 449 -19.80 -0.43 -27.64
C VAL A 449 -21.16 0.20 -27.33
N LEU A 450 -21.70 -0.13 -26.16
CA LEU A 450 -22.84 0.56 -25.60
C LEU A 450 -22.36 1.83 -24.92
N HIS A 451 -23.00 2.95 -25.24
CA HIS A 451 -22.75 4.23 -24.61
C HIS A 451 -23.11 4.19 -23.13
N GLN A 452 -22.31 4.84 -22.30
CA GLN A 452 -22.63 5.07 -20.89
C GLN A 452 -22.51 6.54 -20.52
N SER A 453 -21.41 7.20 -20.90
CA SER A 453 -21.25 8.65 -20.74
C SER A 453 -20.17 9.17 -21.68
N ASP A 454 -20.28 10.42 -22.13
CA ASP A 454 -19.35 11.03 -23.08
C ASP A 454 -19.10 12.51 -22.78
N LEU A 455 -18.01 13.07 -23.32
CA LEU A 455 -17.64 14.48 -23.11
C LEU A 455 -18.73 15.47 -23.55
N GLY A 456 -19.59 15.12 -24.50
CA GLY A 456 -20.71 15.96 -24.89
C GLY A 456 -21.79 16.09 -23.80
N GLU A 457 -21.78 15.25 -22.76
CA GLU A 457 -22.68 15.40 -21.61
C GLU A 457 -22.46 16.69 -20.84
N TYR A 458 -21.24 17.25 -20.83
CA TYR A 458 -20.98 18.56 -20.22
C TYR A 458 -21.83 19.67 -20.85
N ILE A 459 -22.14 19.55 -22.15
CA ILE A 459 -22.96 20.52 -22.88
C ILE A 459 -24.45 20.15 -22.78
N ARG A 460 -24.79 18.86 -22.82
CA ARG A 460 -26.19 18.40 -22.84
C ARG A 460 -26.87 18.34 -21.48
N ASN A 461 -26.13 18.13 -20.39
CA ASN A 461 -26.69 17.83 -19.08
C ASN A 461 -25.76 18.23 -17.92
N GLU A 462 -25.31 19.48 -17.89
CA GLU A 462 -24.42 20.00 -16.86
C GLU A 462 -25.03 19.90 -15.44
N GLU A 463 -26.30 20.27 -15.29
CA GLU A 463 -27.03 20.19 -14.00
C GLU A 463 -27.08 18.77 -13.42
N GLY A 464 -27.06 17.76 -14.29
CA GLY A 464 -27.03 16.36 -13.90
C GLY A 464 -25.69 15.92 -13.30
N LEU A 465 -24.59 16.63 -13.56
CA LEU A 465 -23.23 16.19 -13.25
C LEU A 465 -22.70 16.69 -11.90
N ILE A 466 -23.14 17.87 -11.42
CA ILE A 466 -22.61 18.55 -10.22
C ILE A 466 -23.50 18.37 -8.98
#